data_AF-A0A9J6G9Y7-F1
#
_entry.id   AF-A0A9J6G9Y7-F1
#
_cell.length_a   1.000
_cell.length_b   1.000
_cell.length_c   1.000
_cell.angle_alpha   90.00
_cell.angle_beta   90.00
_cell.angle_gamma   90.00
#
_symmetry.space_group_name_H-M   'P 1'
#
loop_
_entity.id
_entity.type
_entity.pdbx_description
1 polymer ?
#
loop_
_entity_poly.entity_id
_entity_poly.type
_entity_poly.pdbx_seq_one_letter_code
_entity_poly.pdbx_strand_id
1 'polypeptide(L)'
;MVKTSFILHIFVFTEIYILLADEIPTKASMNEWGEGETLLLLDRYALYLDMVGPMKRFRHKKAMWQQIAAEIYTKLGVSKTPEQCMNRLKTVKRRRTDSRTHNKQSGVQPVPVEYDAELQKIAAIDDSMEPELMRGPGRVELKAPTSPASTDSDTPPPAKKQRCSVAETLWKIHVDREEQRERRHKEKMELLRRYLGAEDEFA
;
A
#
# COMPACT_ATOMS: atom_id res chain seq x y z
N MET A 1 -8.70 17.40 -74.34
CA MET A 1 -8.91 16.14 -73.59
C MET A 1 -7.79 15.99 -72.56
N VAL A 2 -7.93 16.52 -71.33
CA VAL A 2 -6.92 16.28 -70.25
C VAL A 2 -7.55 16.24 -68.85
N LYS A 3 -8.89 16.21 -68.74
CA LYS A 3 -9.59 16.37 -67.45
C LYS A 3 -9.89 15.04 -66.73
N THR A 4 -9.59 13.89 -67.32
CA THR A 4 -9.86 12.57 -66.73
C THR A 4 -8.70 12.02 -65.90
N SER A 5 -7.47 12.47 -66.12
CA SER A 5 -6.28 11.92 -65.44
C SER A 5 -6.07 12.50 -64.02
N PHE A 6 -6.44 13.76 -63.80
CA PHE A 6 -6.33 14.40 -62.47
C PHE A 6 -7.36 13.88 -61.45
N ILE A 7 -8.57 13.51 -61.91
CA ILE A 7 -9.64 13.02 -61.04
C ILE A 7 -9.33 11.61 -60.54
N LEU A 8 -8.76 10.74 -61.39
CA LEU A 8 -8.33 9.40 -60.99
C LEU A 8 -7.24 9.47 -59.92
N HIS A 9 -6.27 10.38 -60.04
CA HIS A 9 -5.19 10.51 -59.06
C HIS A 9 -5.70 10.99 -57.69
N ILE A 10 -6.71 11.86 -57.65
CA ILE A 10 -7.37 12.26 -56.39
C ILE A 10 -8.12 11.08 -55.78
N PHE A 11 -8.83 10.28 -56.59
CA PHE A 11 -9.60 9.13 -56.11
C PHE A 11 -8.72 8.02 -55.51
N VAL A 12 -7.58 7.69 -56.16
CA VAL A 12 -6.65 6.68 -55.62
C VAL A 12 -5.94 7.18 -54.36
N PHE A 13 -5.62 8.49 -54.27
CA PHE A 13 -4.99 9.05 -53.07
C PHE A 13 -5.94 9.09 -51.87
N THR A 14 -7.25 9.28 -52.09
CA THR A 14 -8.25 9.21 -51.01
C THR A 14 -8.55 7.79 -50.56
N GLU A 15 -8.54 6.80 -51.46
CA GLU A 15 -8.71 5.39 -51.05
C GLU A 15 -7.52 4.84 -50.25
N ILE A 16 -6.29 5.27 -50.56
CA ILE A 16 -5.10 4.89 -49.78
C ILE A 16 -5.14 5.49 -48.36
N TYR A 17 -5.67 6.71 -48.19
CA TYR A 17 -5.76 7.33 -46.86
C TYR A 17 -6.87 6.74 -45.99
N ILE A 18 -7.93 6.17 -46.59
CA ILE A 18 -9.02 5.52 -45.86
C ILE A 18 -8.59 4.13 -45.33
N LEU A 19 -7.68 3.43 -46.00
CA LEU A 19 -7.17 2.12 -45.56
C LEU A 19 -6.03 2.19 -44.52
N LEU A 20 -5.53 3.39 -44.19
CA LEU A 20 -4.49 3.60 -43.16
C LEU A 20 -5.01 4.33 -41.91
N ALA A 21 -6.34 4.46 -41.79
CA ALA A 21 -7.01 4.92 -40.59
C ALA A 21 -7.41 3.71 -39.72
N ASP A 22 -6.41 2.96 -39.27
CA ASP A 22 -6.59 2.02 -38.18
C ASP A 22 -7.06 2.81 -36.94
N GLU A 23 -8.21 2.36 -36.41
CA GLU A 23 -8.87 2.71 -35.16
C GLU A 23 -8.38 3.99 -34.45
N ILE A 24 -9.07 5.11 -34.66
CA ILE A 24 -9.01 6.22 -33.69
C ILE A 24 -9.75 5.71 -32.44
N PRO A 25 -9.05 5.43 -31.32
CA PRO A 25 -9.72 4.89 -30.15
C PRO A 25 -10.67 5.95 -29.60
N THR A 26 -11.94 5.58 -29.46
CA THR A 26 -12.96 6.43 -28.82
C THR A 26 -12.42 6.88 -27.44
N LYS A 27 -12.74 8.11 -27.02
CA LYS A 27 -12.22 8.69 -25.76
C LYS A 27 -12.41 7.80 -24.51
N ALA A 28 -13.38 6.89 -24.52
CA ALA A 28 -13.61 5.91 -23.47
C ALA A 28 -12.55 4.79 -23.46
N SER A 29 -12.17 4.25 -24.62
CA SER A 29 -11.12 3.21 -24.71
C SER A 29 -9.73 3.79 -24.42
N MET A 30 -9.50 5.09 -24.67
CA MET A 30 -8.23 5.74 -24.31
C MET A 30 -7.92 5.72 -22.80
N ASN A 31 -8.95 5.67 -21.94
CA ASN A 31 -8.78 5.76 -20.49
C ASN A 31 -8.83 4.40 -19.78
N GLU A 32 -9.22 3.35 -20.49
CA GLU A 32 -9.13 1.98 -19.99
C GLU A 32 -7.67 1.55 -19.89
N TRP A 33 -7.33 0.82 -18.82
CA TRP A 33 -5.98 0.34 -18.57
C TRP A 33 -5.90 -1.13 -18.90
N GLY A 34 -5.09 -1.47 -19.90
CA GLY A 34 -4.78 -2.86 -20.23
C GLY A 34 -3.97 -3.55 -19.13
N GLU A 35 -4.01 -4.88 -19.12
CA GLU A 35 -3.16 -5.70 -18.25
C GLU A 35 -1.68 -5.46 -18.57
N GLY A 36 -1.30 -5.52 -19.86
CA GLY A 36 0.07 -5.24 -20.30
C GLY A 36 0.55 -3.82 -19.97
N GLU A 37 -0.34 -2.83 -20.04
CA GLU A 37 -0.03 -1.45 -19.65
C GLU A 37 0.25 -1.33 -18.15
N THR A 38 -0.58 -2.00 -17.34
CA THR A 38 -0.45 -1.98 -15.88
C THR A 38 0.79 -2.74 -15.42
N LEU A 39 1.09 -3.89 -16.05
CA LEU A 39 2.31 -4.66 -15.78
C LEU A 39 3.57 -3.85 -16.11
N LEU A 40 3.62 -3.21 -17.28
CA LEU A 40 4.76 -2.38 -17.67
C LEU A 40 4.92 -1.19 -16.72
N LEU A 41 3.82 -0.55 -16.32
CA LEU A 41 3.83 0.54 -15.34
C LEU A 41 4.47 0.08 -14.01
N LEU A 42 4.06 -1.07 -13.48
CA LEU A 42 4.57 -1.60 -12.21
C LEU A 42 6.05 -2.00 -12.30
N ASP A 43 6.44 -2.65 -13.40
CA ASP A 43 7.83 -3.07 -13.64
C ASP A 43 8.79 -1.86 -13.72
N ARG A 44 8.44 -0.85 -14.54
CA ARG A 44 9.26 0.37 -14.66
C ARG A 44 9.28 1.16 -13.36
N TYR A 45 8.18 1.19 -12.62
CA TYR A 45 8.13 1.84 -11.32
C TYR A 45 9.09 1.17 -10.32
N ALA A 46 9.11 -0.17 -10.26
CA ALA A 46 10.02 -0.91 -9.38
C ALA A 46 11.49 -0.59 -9.69
N LEU A 47 11.87 -0.61 -10.97
CA LEU A 47 13.23 -0.28 -11.40
C LEU A 47 13.61 1.17 -11.08
N TYR A 48 12.66 2.10 -11.21
CA TYR A 48 12.96 3.53 -11.14
C TYR A 48 12.94 4.09 -9.73
N LEU A 49 12.31 3.39 -8.78
CA LEU A 49 12.21 3.80 -7.39
C LEU A 49 13.60 4.10 -6.78
N ASP A 50 14.57 3.20 -6.94
CA ASP A 50 15.94 3.33 -6.41
C ASP A 50 16.78 4.41 -7.08
N MET A 51 16.31 4.89 -8.24
CA MET A 51 16.93 5.93 -9.04
C MET A 51 16.33 7.32 -8.78
N VAL A 52 15.37 7.44 -7.87
CA VAL A 52 14.83 8.73 -7.43
C VAL A 52 15.54 9.18 -6.17
N GLY A 53 16.12 10.38 -6.19
CA GLY A 53 16.72 10.98 -5.00
C GLY A 53 17.67 12.14 -5.32
N PRO A 54 18.13 12.86 -4.29
CA PRO A 54 19.22 13.83 -4.44
C PRO A 54 20.44 13.13 -5.06
N MET A 55 21.01 13.70 -6.12
CA MET A 55 22.15 13.16 -6.89
C MET A 55 21.92 11.85 -7.66
N LYS A 56 20.69 11.33 -7.75
CA LYS A 56 20.34 10.16 -8.57
C LYS A 56 19.88 10.57 -9.98
N ARG A 57 19.55 9.59 -10.83
CA ARG A 57 19.07 9.81 -12.22
C ARG A 57 17.84 10.72 -12.27
N PHE A 58 16.90 10.55 -11.35
CA PHE A 58 15.71 11.39 -11.26
C PHE A 58 15.78 12.30 -10.03
N ARG A 59 15.73 13.61 -10.26
CA ARG A 59 15.68 14.62 -9.19
C ARG A 59 14.46 14.47 -8.27
N HIS A 60 13.32 14.08 -8.82
CA HIS A 60 12.06 13.95 -8.09
C HIS A 60 11.11 12.94 -8.77
N LYS A 61 10.15 12.38 -8.02
CA LYS A 61 9.19 11.37 -8.51
C LYS A 61 8.42 11.84 -9.76
N LYS A 62 8.15 13.15 -9.93
CA LYS A 62 7.50 13.70 -11.14
C LYS A 62 8.28 13.43 -12.44
N ALA A 63 9.62 13.46 -12.39
CA ALA A 63 10.47 13.21 -13.56
C ALA A 63 10.47 11.71 -13.91
N MET A 64 10.47 10.85 -12.90
CA MET A 64 10.28 9.41 -13.08
C MET A 64 8.95 9.10 -13.76
N TRP A 65 7.85 9.72 -13.35
CA TRP A 65 6.54 9.52 -13.99
C TRP A 65 6.50 9.97 -15.44
N GLN A 66 7.18 11.06 -15.78
CA GLN A 66 7.33 11.50 -17.18
C GLN A 66 8.06 10.45 -18.02
N GLN A 67 9.13 9.87 -17.47
CA GLN A 67 9.87 8.81 -18.16
C GLN A 67 9.03 7.55 -18.36
N ILE A 68 8.28 7.12 -17.33
CA ILE A 68 7.41 5.94 -17.45
C ILE A 68 6.32 6.15 -18.50
N ALA A 69 5.69 7.32 -18.53
CA ALA A 69 4.71 7.67 -19.55
C ALA A 69 5.29 7.58 -20.98
N ALA A 70 6.51 8.08 -21.18
CA ALA A 70 7.20 8.00 -22.47
C ALA A 70 7.50 6.54 -22.88
N GLU A 71 7.84 5.68 -21.93
CA GLU A 71 8.11 4.27 -22.18
C GLU A 71 6.86 3.46 -22.50
N ILE A 72 5.74 3.74 -21.82
CA ILE A 72 4.44 3.15 -22.16
C ILE A 72 4.07 3.50 -23.60
N TYR A 73 4.23 4.77 -23.99
CA TYR A 73 4.00 5.19 -25.37
C TYR A 73 4.93 4.48 -26.37
N THR A 74 6.22 4.36 -26.04
CA THR A 74 7.21 3.74 -26.93
C THR A 74 7.01 2.23 -27.09
N LYS A 75 6.55 1.53 -26.05
CA LYS A 75 6.40 0.07 -26.03
C LYS A 75 5.03 -0.42 -26.49
N LEU A 76 3.97 0.29 -26.11
CA LEU A 76 2.59 -0.14 -26.34
C LEU A 76 1.86 0.78 -27.33
N GLY A 77 2.45 1.91 -27.72
CA GLY A 77 1.82 2.90 -28.59
C GLY A 77 0.71 3.72 -27.92
N VAL A 78 0.45 3.50 -26.62
CA VAL A 78 -0.66 4.15 -25.91
C VAL A 78 -0.19 5.41 -25.21
N SER A 79 -0.88 6.53 -25.47
CA SER A 79 -0.61 7.81 -24.83
C SER A 79 -1.27 7.87 -23.45
N LYS A 80 -0.45 7.83 -22.39
CA LYS A 80 -0.89 8.07 -21.01
C LYS A 80 -0.10 9.22 -20.42
N THR A 81 -0.77 10.14 -19.74
CA THR A 81 -0.11 11.22 -19.02
C THR A 81 0.62 10.71 -17.76
N PRO A 82 1.65 11.42 -17.28
CA PRO A 82 2.36 11.04 -16.05
C PRO A 82 1.43 10.97 -14.82
N GLU A 83 0.41 11.83 -14.79
CA GLU A 83 -0.59 11.86 -13.71
C GLU A 83 -1.54 10.68 -13.76
N GLN A 84 -1.97 10.25 -14.96
CA GLN A 84 -2.74 9.02 -15.13
C GLN A 84 -1.95 7.80 -14.65
N CYS A 85 -0.65 7.71 -14.97
CA CYS A 85 0.22 6.63 -14.51
C CYS A 85 0.31 6.57 -12.97
N MET A 86 0.51 7.73 -12.34
CA MET A 86 0.54 7.84 -10.88
C MET A 86 -0.80 7.41 -10.25
N ASN A 87 -1.93 7.90 -10.79
CA ASN A 87 -3.26 7.59 -10.27
C ASN A 87 -3.61 6.10 -10.44
N ARG A 88 -3.15 5.48 -11.55
CA ARG A 88 -3.28 4.04 -11.77
C ARG A 88 -2.52 3.26 -10.70
N LEU A 89 -1.25 3.59 -10.44
CA LEU A 89 -0.48 2.91 -9.39
C LEU A 89 -1.18 3.01 -8.02
N LYS A 90 -1.67 4.21 -7.65
CA LYS A 90 -2.40 4.41 -6.40
C LYS A 90 -3.63 3.52 -6.31
N THR A 91 -4.41 3.44 -7.39
CA THR A 91 -5.62 2.62 -7.46
C THR A 91 -5.29 1.14 -7.32
N VAL A 92 -4.24 0.66 -8.00
CA VAL A 92 -3.77 -0.73 -7.93
C VAL A 92 -3.31 -1.08 -6.50
N LYS A 93 -2.51 -0.21 -5.85
CA LYS A 93 -2.11 -0.39 -4.44
C LYS A 93 -3.32 -0.44 -3.48
N ARG A 94 -4.32 0.42 -3.70
CA ARG A 94 -5.54 0.44 -2.89
C ARG A 94 -6.34 -0.84 -3.06
N ARG A 95 -6.63 -1.25 -4.30
CA ARG A 95 -7.36 -2.49 -4.62
C ARG A 95 -6.70 -3.72 -4.01
N ARG A 96 -5.36 -3.81 -4.06
CA ARG A 96 -4.62 -4.88 -3.37
C ARG A 96 -4.92 -4.92 -1.88
N THR A 97 -4.90 -3.75 -1.24
CA THR A 97 -5.19 -3.63 0.20
C THR A 97 -6.63 -4.04 0.49
N ASP A 98 -7.58 -3.53 -0.30
CA ASP A 98 -9.01 -3.86 -0.20
C ASP A 98 -9.22 -5.39 -0.33
N SER A 99 -8.67 -6.05 -1.36
CA SER A 99 -8.75 -7.50 -1.54
C SER A 99 -8.10 -8.27 -0.40
N ARG A 100 -6.95 -7.82 0.13
CA ARG A 100 -6.31 -8.47 1.28
C ARG A 100 -7.12 -8.32 2.57
N THR A 101 -7.83 -7.20 2.75
CA THR A 101 -8.72 -7.03 3.90
C THR A 101 -9.97 -7.89 3.78
N HIS A 102 -10.55 -7.97 2.59
CA HIS A 102 -11.67 -8.85 2.25
C HIS A 102 -11.32 -10.32 2.52
N ASN A 103 -10.16 -10.78 2.06
CA ASN A 103 -9.71 -12.17 2.24
C ASN A 103 -9.36 -12.54 3.69
N LYS A 104 -9.28 -11.56 4.60
CA LYS A 104 -9.10 -11.81 6.04
C LYS A 104 -10.42 -11.98 6.79
N GLN A 105 -11.57 -11.74 6.14
CA GLN A 105 -12.88 -11.88 6.77
C GLN A 105 -13.36 -13.33 6.70
N SER A 106 -13.70 -13.89 7.86
CA SER A 106 -14.26 -15.25 7.93
C SER A 106 -15.65 -15.32 7.29
N GLY A 107 -15.95 -16.42 6.59
CA GLY A 107 -17.25 -16.65 5.96
C GLY A 107 -17.44 -15.98 4.60
N VAL A 108 -16.42 -15.31 4.08
CA VAL A 108 -16.43 -14.67 2.76
C VAL A 108 -15.54 -15.44 1.79
N GLN A 109 -15.98 -15.57 0.53
CA GLN A 109 -15.18 -16.23 -0.50
C GLN A 109 -13.93 -15.39 -0.83
N PRO A 110 -12.73 -16.00 -0.84
CA PRO A 110 -11.50 -15.30 -1.19
C PRO A 110 -11.54 -14.76 -2.62
N VAL A 111 -11.14 -13.50 -2.77
CA VAL A 111 -11.01 -12.82 -4.06
C VAL A 111 -9.54 -12.86 -4.48
N PRO A 112 -9.22 -13.19 -5.74
CA PRO A 112 -7.83 -13.14 -6.22
C PRO A 112 -7.28 -11.72 -6.14
N VAL A 113 -6.02 -11.60 -5.72
CA VAL A 113 -5.32 -10.32 -5.62
C VAL A 113 -4.56 -10.07 -6.92
N GLU A 114 -5.03 -9.13 -7.73
CA GLU A 114 -4.37 -8.75 -8.98
C GLU A 114 -2.99 -8.11 -8.72
N TYR A 115 -2.00 -8.47 -9.55
CA TYR A 115 -0.64 -7.92 -9.55
C TYR A 115 0.10 -8.03 -8.20
N ASP A 116 -0.22 -9.05 -7.38
CA ASP A 116 0.32 -9.17 -6.02
C ASP A 116 1.84 -9.34 -6.01
N ALA A 117 2.39 -10.10 -6.97
CA ALA A 117 3.83 -10.35 -7.09
C ALA A 117 4.60 -9.07 -7.42
N GLU A 118 4.11 -8.28 -8.37
CA GLU A 118 4.72 -7.01 -8.78
C GLU A 118 4.67 -5.99 -7.65
N LEU A 119 3.54 -5.92 -6.94
CA LEU A 119 3.38 -5.03 -5.81
C LEU A 119 4.19 -5.47 -4.58
N GLN A 120 4.46 -6.76 -4.44
CA GLN A 120 5.38 -7.27 -3.40
C GLN A 120 6.83 -6.89 -3.71
N LYS A 121 7.27 -6.96 -4.97
CA LYS A 121 8.60 -6.47 -5.39
C LYS A 121 8.77 -4.98 -5.05
N ILE A 122 7.78 -4.16 -5.40
CA ILE A 122 7.81 -2.72 -5.09
C ILE A 122 7.87 -2.49 -3.58
N ALA A 123 7.12 -3.25 -2.78
CA ALA A 123 7.12 -3.10 -1.33
C ALA A 123 8.47 -3.48 -0.69
N ALA A 124 9.18 -4.46 -1.25
CA ALA A 124 10.51 -4.85 -0.77
C ALA A 124 11.58 -3.79 -1.04
N ILE A 125 11.41 -2.97 -2.08
CA ILE A 125 12.32 -1.86 -2.41
C ILE A 125 11.96 -0.61 -1.59
N ASP A 126 10.67 -0.34 -1.40
CA ASP A 126 10.13 0.80 -0.62
C ASP A 126 10.21 0.56 0.90
N ASP A 127 11.22 -0.17 1.37
CA ASP A 127 11.49 -0.42 2.80
C ASP A 127 12.17 0.80 3.44
N SER A 128 11.65 1.99 3.10
CA SER A 128 12.05 3.29 3.62
C SER A 128 11.64 3.37 5.10
N MET A 129 12.43 2.70 5.93
CA MET A 129 12.47 2.72 7.39
C MET A 129 11.08 2.81 8.03
N GLU A 130 10.40 1.67 8.17
CA GLU A 130 9.41 1.54 9.24
C GLU A 130 10.08 2.00 10.55
N PRO A 131 9.44 2.88 11.35
CA PRO A 131 9.97 3.14 12.68
C PRO A 131 10.01 1.81 13.42
N GLU A 132 11.20 1.43 13.92
CA GLU A 132 11.41 0.21 14.74
C GLU A 132 10.43 0.12 15.93
N LEU A 133 9.82 1.24 16.28
CA LEU A 133 8.91 1.45 17.40
C LEU A 133 7.50 1.75 16.90
N MET A 134 6.61 0.77 17.04
CA MET A 134 5.17 1.01 16.94
C MET A 134 4.70 1.56 18.30
N ARG A 135 4.37 2.85 18.34
CA ARG A 135 3.86 3.53 19.56
C ARG A 135 2.33 3.52 19.56
N GLY A 136 1.73 2.73 20.44
CA GLY A 136 0.32 2.85 20.82
C GLY A 136 0.15 3.71 22.08
N PRO A 137 -1.08 4.12 22.45
CA PRO A 137 -1.32 4.79 23.73
C PRO A 137 -0.94 3.85 24.88
N GLY A 138 0.18 4.15 25.56
CA GLY A 138 0.65 3.44 26.76
C GLY A 138 1.54 2.21 26.54
N ARG A 139 1.90 1.84 25.30
CA ARG A 139 2.80 0.71 25.04
C ARG A 139 3.69 0.95 23.83
N VAL A 140 4.97 0.62 24.00
CA VAL A 140 6.00 0.62 22.94
C VAL A 140 6.35 -0.84 22.68
N GLU A 141 6.16 -1.30 21.44
CA GLU A 141 6.58 -2.64 21.02
C GLU A 141 7.74 -2.53 20.03
N LEU A 142 8.83 -3.22 20.33
CA LEU A 142 9.95 -3.42 19.41
C LEU A 142 9.54 -4.51 18.41
N LYS A 143 9.59 -4.20 17.11
CA LYS A 143 9.39 -5.21 16.06
C LYS A 143 10.64 -6.07 15.98
N ALA A 144 10.52 -7.39 16.21
CA ALA A 144 11.65 -8.30 16.16
C ALA A 144 12.26 -8.32 14.74
N PRO A 145 13.61 -8.31 14.61
CA PRO A 145 14.27 -8.33 13.31
C PRO A 145 14.03 -9.66 12.60
N THR A 146 13.39 -9.62 11.44
CA THR A 146 13.38 -10.75 10.50
C THR A 146 14.66 -10.71 9.68
N SER A 147 15.58 -11.63 9.94
CA SER A 147 16.62 -12.05 8.99
C SER A 147 16.72 -13.57 8.99
N PRO A 148 16.99 -14.21 7.84
CA PRO A 148 16.89 -15.66 7.69
C PRO A 148 18.18 -16.36 8.17
N ALA A 149 17.97 -17.43 8.95
CA ALA A 149 18.81 -18.61 9.15
C ALA A 149 20.35 -18.47 9.18
N SER A 150 20.93 -18.63 10.39
CA SER A 150 22.09 -19.51 10.61
C SER A 150 22.12 -20.00 12.08
N THR A 151 22.72 -21.17 12.24
CA THR A 151 22.57 -22.17 13.31
C THR A 151 23.57 -21.97 14.47
N ASP A 152 23.23 -22.54 15.64
CA ASP A 152 24.03 -22.74 16.88
C ASP A 152 24.38 -21.48 17.72
N SER A 153 24.29 -21.43 19.06
CA SER A 153 24.10 -22.41 20.13
C SER A 153 23.66 -21.70 21.43
N ASP A 154 23.02 -22.45 22.33
CA ASP A 154 22.82 -22.22 23.78
C ASP A 154 22.20 -20.92 24.28
N THR A 155 20.87 -20.95 24.47
CA THR A 155 20.19 -20.19 25.54
C THR A 155 18.99 -21.01 26.05
N PRO A 156 18.78 -21.15 27.38
CA PRO A 156 17.70 -21.96 27.93
C PRO A 156 16.32 -21.44 27.49
N PRO A 157 15.37 -22.34 27.13
CA PRO A 157 14.07 -21.92 26.60
C PRO A 157 13.25 -21.15 27.65
N PRO A 158 12.69 -19.97 27.33
CA PRO A 158 11.72 -19.32 28.21
C PRO A 158 10.47 -20.20 28.28
N ALA A 159 10.03 -20.47 29.52
CA ALA A 159 8.91 -21.34 29.84
C ALA A 159 7.69 -21.07 28.93
N LYS A 160 7.22 -22.13 28.25
CA LYS A 160 6.00 -22.10 27.46
C LYS A 160 4.84 -21.71 28.37
N LYS A 161 4.36 -20.47 28.28
CA LYS A 161 3.07 -20.09 28.88
C LYS A 161 2.01 -20.99 28.25
N GLN A 162 1.46 -21.87 29.08
CA GLN A 162 0.34 -22.73 28.73
C GLN A 162 -0.75 -21.86 28.12
N ARG A 163 -1.25 -22.26 26.95
CA ARG A 163 -2.29 -21.49 26.24
C ARG A 163 -3.56 -21.55 27.08
N CYS A 164 -3.78 -20.54 27.89
CA CYS A 164 -5.03 -20.31 28.60
C CYS A 164 -6.16 -20.25 27.56
N SER A 165 -7.30 -20.85 27.88
CA SER A 165 -8.47 -20.81 27.00
C SER A 165 -8.89 -19.36 26.74
N VAL A 166 -9.52 -19.09 25.59
CA VAL A 166 -10.05 -17.74 25.27
C VAL A 166 -10.96 -17.24 26.40
N ALA A 167 -11.74 -18.14 27.00
CA ALA A 167 -12.59 -17.84 28.16
C ALA A 167 -11.80 -17.41 29.41
N GLU A 168 -10.66 -18.05 29.67
CA GLU A 168 -9.78 -17.74 30.79
C GLU A 168 -9.09 -16.38 30.61
N THR A 169 -8.70 -16.07 29.37
CA THR A 169 -8.14 -14.76 29.01
C THR A 169 -9.19 -13.64 29.20
N LEU A 170 -10.44 -13.89 28.78
CA LEU A 170 -11.56 -12.96 28.98
C LEU A 170 -11.85 -12.74 30.48
N TRP A 171 -11.85 -13.81 31.27
CA TRP A 171 -12.07 -13.71 32.72
C TRP A 171 -10.98 -12.86 33.39
N LYS A 172 -9.72 -13.07 33.02
CA LYS A 172 -8.59 -12.30 33.54
C LYS A 172 -8.71 -10.81 33.22
N ILE A 173 -9.12 -10.46 32.00
CA ILE A 173 -9.36 -9.05 31.60
C ILE A 173 -10.45 -8.41 32.46
N HIS A 174 -11.53 -9.15 32.75
CA HIS A 174 -12.60 -8.64 33.60
C HIS A 174 -12.13 -8.38 35.04
N VAL A 175 -11.40 -9.33 35.62
CA VAL A 175 -10.85 -9.21 36.98
C VAL A 175 -9.87 -8.04 37.07
N ASP A 176 -8.90 -7.95 36.16
CA ASP A 176 -7.92 -6.86 36.14
C ASP A 176 -8.62 -5.48 36.00
N ARG A 177 -9.71 -5.41 35.24
CA ARG A 177 -10.49 -4.18 35.05
C ARG A 177 -11.33 -3.80 36.28
N GLU A 178 -11.80 -4.76 37.06
CA GLU A 178 -12.46 -4.50 38.36
C GLU A 178 -11.42 -4.07 39.41
N GLU A 179 -10.28 -4.76 39.50
CA GLU A 179 -9.20 -4.40 40.43
C GLU A 179 -8.65 -2.99 40.19
N GLN A 180 -8.48 -2.58 38.93
CA GLN A 180 -8.06 -1.22 38.60
C GLN A 180 -9.13 -0.16 38.94
N ARG A 181 -10.41 -0.52 38.89
CA ARG A 181 -11.49 0.37 39.35
C ARG A 181 -11.43 0.50 40.87
N GLU A 182 -11.27 -0.60 41.58
CA GLU A 182 -11.12 -0.60 43.04
C GLU A 182 -9.88 0.16 43.51
N ARG A 183 -8.73 0.00 42.84
CA ARG A 183 -7.49 0.69 43.21
C ARG A 183 -7.65 2.20 43.11
N ARG A 184 -8.17 2.68 41.98
CA ARG A 184 -8.47 4.11 41.78
C ARG A 184 -9.50 4.62 42.79
N HIS A 185 -10.49 3.79 43.13
CA HIS A 185 -11.47 4.13 44.15
C HIS A 185 -10.84 4.22 45.54
N LYS A 186 -9.96 3.27 45.91
CA LYS A 186 -9.25 3.26 47.20
C LYS A 186 -8.33 4.46 47.33
N GLU A 187 -7.51 4.75 46.31
CA GLU A 187 -6.64 5.95 46.27
C GLU A 187 -7.47 7.24 46.40
N LYS A 188 -8.61 7.33 45.70
CA LYS A 188 -9.52 8.48 45.81
C LYS A 188 -10.11 8.61 47.22
N MET A 189 -10.55 7.50 47.83
CA MET A 189 -11.12 7.50 49.18
C MET A 189 -10.07 7.82 50.25
N GLU A 190 -8.84 7.36 50.07
CA GLU A 190 -7.71 7.66 50.94
C GLU A 190 -7.34 9.15 50.87
N LEU A 191 -7.29 9.72 49.67
CA LEU A 191 -7.08 11.15 49.49
C LEU A 191 -8.17 11.97 50.19
N LEU A 192 -9.44 11.57 50.05
CA LEU A 192 -10.56 12.23 50.75
C LEU A 192 -10.43 12.11 52.28
N ARG A 193 -10.04 10.94 52.80
CA ARG A 193 -9.78 10.76 54.24
C ARG A 193 -8.64 11.64 54.73
N ARG A 194 -7.57 11.78 53.94
CA ARG A 194 -6.44 12.64 54.27
C ARG A 194 -6.85 14.11 54.33
N TYR A 195 -7.71 14.58 53.42
CA TYR A 195 -8.20 15.97 53.43
C TYR A 195 -9.14 16.24 54.60
N LEU A 196 -10.09 15.33 54.87
CA LEU A 196 -11.05 15.49 55.97
C LEU A 196 -10.40 15.32 57.35
N GLY A 197 -9.41 14.43 57.49
CA GLY A 197 -8.69 14.25 58.76
C GLY A 197 -7.64 15.32 59.05
N ALA A 198 -7.30 16.18 58.08
CA ALA A 198 -6.39 17.30 58.27
C ALA A 198 -7.09 18.56 58.81
N GLU A 199 -8.42 18.59 58.85
CA GLU A 199 -9.18 19.71 59.43
C GLU A 199 -9.22 19.68 60.97
N ASP A 200 -8.90 18.54 61.59
CA ASP A 200 -8.88 18.37 63.05
C ASP A 200 -7.54 18.75 63.72
N GLU A 201 -6.47 19.02 62.95
CA GLU A 201 -5.15 19.43 63.48
C GLU A 201 -4.92 20.96 63.47
N PHE A 202 -5.90 21.75 63.00
CA PHE A 202 -5.82 23.22 62.94
C PHE A 202 -6.86 23.96 63.80
N ALA A 203 -7.53 23.26 64.73
CA ALA A 203 -8.43 23.83 65.75
C ALA A 203 -7.79 23.73 67.14
#